data_AF-A0A537DX05-F1
#
_entry.id   AF-A0A537DX05-F1
#
_cell.length_a   1.000
_cell.length_b   1.000
_cell.length_c   1.000
_cell.angle_alpha   90.00
_cell.angle_beta   90.00
_cell.angle_gamma   90.00
#
_symmetry.space_group_name_H-M   'P 1'
#
loop_
_entity.id
_entity.type
_entity.pdbx_description
1 polymer ?
#
loop_
_entity_poly.entity_id
_entity_poly.type
_entity_poly.pdbx_seq_one_letter_code
_entity_poly.pdbx_strand_id
1 'polypeptide(L)'
;MVSGMSVEKGTNLTDAGPTRNDRLTNLVLWGLVIAYVVATILRAILPNLNTFPTILLLFPFTLIHGMKRYPWKGIAIFIVITLIVSGIMENLSILTGFPFGHYYYTDALGPKVTLVPILIFPSYIAFGYLAWVLSILIVGGVRRGSTIFTTVAVPLVASFMMVAWDLSLDPIASTINQTWIWTQGGGYFGVPISNFLGWSLTVYIFFQLFALYLRKSGPTNPPAIPITHYLQIILVYMWTGIGFVLNYPFRPTNTAITDAVGHIWQTSDIYETTAISAIYTMIFISTLALAILLRGRLVLKDESAMRMAK
;
A
#
# COMPACT_ATOMS: atom_id res chain seq x y z
N MET A 1 19.07 -6.42 39.10
CA MET A 1 17.75 -6.02 38.57
C MET A 1 17.93 -5.60 37.13
N VAL A 2 17.71 -6.53 36.20
CA VAL A 2 17.65 -6.23 34.76
C VAL A 2 16.28 -6.76 34.33
N SER A 3 15.31 -5.85 34.16
CA SER A 3 13.96 -6.22 33.76
C SER A 3 13.99 -6.68 32.31
N GLY A 4 13.75 -7.98 32.09
CA GLY A 4 13.65 -8.56 30.77
C GLY A 4 12.57 -7.89 29.93
N MET A 5 12.94 -7.47 28.73
CA MET A 5 11.99 -7.19 27.66
C MET A 5 11.31 -8.50 27.26
N SER A 6 10.15 -8.76 27.86
CA SER A 6 9.23 -9.79 27.41
C SER A 6 8.73 -9.41 26.02
N VAL A 7 9.21 -10.13 25.01
CA VAL A 7 8.61 -10.17 23.68
C VAL A 7 7.21 -10.77 23.85
N GLU A 8 6.19 -9.91 23.82
CA GLU A 8 4.79 -10.29 24.03
C GLU A 8 4.32 -11.30 22.98
N LYS A 9 3.85 -12.44 23.49
CA LYS A 9 3.07 -13.49 22.80
C LYS A 9 1.90 -12.87 22.03
N GLY A 10 1.70 -13.26 20.76
CA GLY A 10 0.48 -12.87 20.08
C GLY A 10 0.32 -13.20 18.59
N THR A 11 0.85 -14.29 18.07
CA THR A 11 0.35 -14.89 16.81
C THR A 11 -0.06 -16.33 17.08
N ASN A 12 -1.30 -16.51 17.56
CA ASN A 12 -1.93 -17.83 17.58
C ASN A 12 -2.16 -18.27 16.13
N LEU A 13 -1.17 -18.95 15.56
CA LEU A 13 -1.29 -19.76 14.35
C LEU A 13 -1.93 -21.09 14.81
N THR A 14 -3.24 -21.23 14.70
CA THR A 14 -3.96 -22.44 15.13
C THR A 14 -4.05 -23.48 14.01
N ASP A 15 -3.86 -24.76 14.35
CA ASP A 15 -3.97 -25.93 13.47
C ASP A 15 -5.42 -26.39 13.16
N ALA A 16 -6.42 -25.54 13.39
CA ALA A 16 -7.80 -25.86 13.01
C ALA A 16 -7.96 -25.83 11.49
N GLY A 17 -8.35 -26.97 10.90
CA GLY A 17 -8.52 -27.10 9.45
C GLY A 17 -9.52 -26.08 8.89
N PRO A 18 -9.22 -25.38 7.78
CA PRO A 18 -10.07 -24.33 7.26
C PRO A 18 -11.42 -24.88 6.78
N THR A 19 -12.49 -24.14 7.07
CA THR A 19 -13.85 -24.46 6.58
C THR A 19 -13.88 -24.47 5.05
N ARG A 20 -14.89 -25.10 4.44
CA ARG A 20 -15.06 -25.11 2.97
C ARG A 20 -15.10 -23.68 2.40
N ASN A 21 -15.77 -22.76 3.10
CA ASN A 21 -15.84 -21.36 2.71
C ASN A 21 -14.48 -20.67 2.82
N ASP A 22 -13.70 -20.94 3.87
CA ASP A 22 -12.34 -20.39 4.00
C ASP A 22 -11.40 -20.84 2.89
N ARG A 23 -11.52 -22.09 2.44
CA ARG A 23 -10.76 -22.63 1.32
C ARG A 23 -11.12 -21.92 0.02
N LEU A 24 -12.42 -21.77 -0.26
CA LEU A 24 -12.89 -21.07 -1.46
C LEU A 24 -12.45 -19.61 -1.46
N THR A 25 -12.63 -18.89 -0.35
CA THR A 25 -12.18 -17.49 -0.24
C THR A 25 -10.67 -17.38 -0.44
N ASN A 26 -9.88 -18.31 0.10
CA ASN A 26 -8.43 -18.32 -0.10
C ASN A 26 -8.03 -18.60 -1.55
N LEU A 27 -8.75 -19.49 -2.25
CA LEU A 27 -8.55 -19.74 -3.69
C LEU A 27 -8.85 -18.48 -4.51
N VAL A 28 -9.95 -17.78 -4.21
CA VAL A 28 -10.30 -16.50 -4.87
C VAL A 28 -9.22 -15.46 -4.63
N LEU A 29 -8.75 -15.31 -3.39
CA LEU A 29 -7.67 -14.36 -3.06
C LEU A 29 -6.38 -14.67 -3.82
N TRP A 30 -5.97 -15.94 -3.87
CA TRP A 30 -4.80 -16.33 -4.67
C TRP A 30 -4.99 -16.13 -6.17
N GLY A 31 -6.19 -16.40 -6.68
CA GLY A 31 -6.55 -16.09 -8.07
C GLY A 31 -6.39 -14.61 -8.38
N LEU A 32 -6.86 -13.72 -7.48
CA LEU A 32 -6.68 -12.28 -7.61
C LEU A 32 -5.21 -11.86 -7.52
N VAL A 33 -4.42 -12.44 -6.61
CA VAL A 33 -2.97 -12.19 -6.53
C VAL A 33 -2.28 -12.59 -7.84
N ILE A 34 -2.51 -13.79 -8.35
CA ILE A 34 -1.91 -14.27 -9.60
C ILE A 34 -2.33 -13.37 -10.76
N ALA A 35 -3.61 -13.06 -10.88
CA ALA A 35 -4.12 -12.16 -11.92
C ALA A 35 -3.46 -10.78 -11.84
N TYR A 36 -3.28 -10.23 -10.63
CA TYR A 36 -2.61 -8.95 -10.44
C TYR A 36 -1.14 -9.01 -10.86
N VAL A 37 -0.39 -10.04 -10.43
CA VAL A 37 1.02 -10.24 -10.81
C VAL A 37 1.16 -10.35 -12.32
N VAL A 38 0.36 -11.21 -12.95
CA VAL A 38 0.35 -11.36 -14.42
C VAL A 38 0.03 -10.01 -15.09
N ALA A 39 -0.99 -9.29 -14.62
CA ALA A 39 -1.33 -7.98 -15.16
C ALA A 39 -0.18 -6.97 -15.01
N THR A 40 0.53 -6.94 -13.89
CA THR A 40 1.69 -6.04 -13.70
C THR A 40 2.84 -6.35 -14.66
N ILE A 41 3.15 -7.64 -14.86
CA ILE A 41 4.19 -8.09 -15.80
C ILE A 41 3.78 -7.76 -17.24
N LEU A 42 2.55 -8.11 -17.65
CA LEU A 42 2.07 -7.85 -19.00
C LEU A 42 2.02 -6.35 -19.32
N ARG A 43 1.64 -5.49 -18.37
CA ARG A 43 1.65 -4.02 -18.58
C ARG A 43 3.05 -3.45 -18.77
N ALA A 44 4.04 -4.01 -18.09
CA ALA A 44 5.43 -3.60 -18.27
C ALA A 44 5.96 -4.01 -19.66
N ILE A 45 5.72 -5.28 -20.05
CA ILE A 45 6.25 -5.88 -21.31
C ILE A 45 5.46 -5.46 -22.55
N LEU A 46 4.13 -5.30 -22.42
CA LEU A 46 3.22 -4.97 -23.52
C LEU A 46 2.57 -3.60 -23.26
N PRO A 47 3.26 -2.50 -23.61
CA PRO A 47 2.81 -1.13 -23.41
C PRO A 47 1.36 -0.82 -23.77
N ASN A 48 0.87 -1.43 -24.84
CA ASN A 48 -0.46 -1.17 -25.38
C ASN A 48 -1.57 -1.79 -24.52
N LEU A 49 -1.24 -2.71 -23.61
CA LEU A 49 -2.17 -3.27 -22.62
C LEU A 49 -2.32 -2.41 -21.37
N ASN A 50 -1.67 -1.24 -21.30
CA ASN A 50 -1.75 -0.32 -20.15
C ASN A 50 -3.16 0.18 -19.83
N THR A 51 -4.15 -0.05 -20.70
CA THR A 51 -5.55 0.36 -20.55
C THR A 51 -6.29 -0.39 -19.45
N PHE A 52 -5.86 -1.59 -19.06
CA PHE A 52 -6.52 -2.32 -17.96
C PHE A 52 -6.11 -1.75 -16.60
N PRO A 53 -7.03 -1.15 -15.83
CA PRO A 53 -6.69 -0.53 -14.56
C PRO A 53 -6.59 -1.64 -13.50
N THR A 54 -5.36 -1.99 -13.12
CA THR A 54 -5.07 -3.07 -12.16
C THR A 54 -5.74 -2.89 -10.80
N ILE A 55 -6.21 -1.67 -10.50
CA ILE A 55 -7.03 -1.37 -9.33
C ILE A 55 -8.33 -2.18 -9.29
N LEU A 56 -8.87 -2.59 -10.44
CA LEU A 56 -10.05 -3.46 -10.52
C LEU A 56 -9.80 -4.87 -9.97
N LEU A 57 -8.53 -5.29 -9.85
CA LEU A 57 -8.14 -6.54 -9.19
C LEU A 57 -7.85 -6.29 -7.70
N LEU A 58 -7.14 -5.20 -7.38
CA LEU A 58 -6.72 -4.89 -6.02
C LEU A 58 -7.88 -4.46 -5.11
N PHE A 59 -8.87 -3.76 -5.64
CA PHE A 59 -10.00 -3.28 -4.84
C PHE A 59 -10.85 -4.44 -4.32
N PRO A 60 -11.33 -5.40 -5.15
CA PRO A 60 -12.00 -6.61 -4.65
C PRO A 60 -11.10 -7.44 -3.73
N PHE A 61 -9.81 -7.58 -4.06
CA PHE A 61 -8.85 -8.26 -3.20
C PHE A 61 -8.82 -7.63 -1.81
N THR A 62 -8.74 -6.30 -1.72
CA THR A 62 -8.72 -5.54 -0.47
C THR A 62 -9.99 -5.76 0.36
N LEU A 63 -11.17 -5.77 -0.27
CA LEU A 63 -12.43 -6.03 0.42
C LEU A 63 -12.47 -7.44 0.98
N ILE A 64 -12.19 -8.45 0.16
CA ILE A 64 -12.26 -9.87 0.54
C ILE A 64 -11.20 -10.19 1.61
N HIS A 65 -9.97 -9.72 1.39
CA HIS A 65 -8.85 -9.90 2.31
C HIS A 65 -9.12 -9.17 3.63
N GLY A 66 -9.61 -7.94 3.54
CA GLY A 66 -10.03 -7.12 4.66
C GLY A 66 -11.05 -7.80 5.57
N MET A 67 -12.08 -8.40 4.99
CA MET A 67 -13.15 -9.08 5.73
C MET A 67 -12.67 -10.33 6.49
N LYS A 68 -11.54 -10.94 6.11
CA LYS A 68 -10.93 -12.02 6.90
C LYS A 68 -10.22 -11.50 8.16
N ARG A 69 -9.79 -10.23 8.14
CA ARG A 69 -9.02 -9.62 9.23
C ARG A 69 -9.90 -8.85 10.21
N TYR A 70 -10.87 -8.12 9.69
CA TYR A 70 -11.77 -7.28 10.47
C TYR A 70 -13.21 -7.69 10.22
N PRO A 71 -14.10 -7.58 11.22
CA PRO A 71 -15.54 -7.61 10.97
C PRO A 71 -15.92 -6.60 9.88
N TRP A 72 -17.02 -6.82 9.18
CA TRP A 72 -17.48 -5.94 8.09
C TRP A 72 -17.49 -4.45 8.49
N LYS A 73 -17.88 -4.15 9.73
CA LYS A 73 -17.87 -2.80 10.30
C LYS A 73 -16.48 -2.16 10.30
N GLY A 74 -15.44 -2.95 10.60
CA GLY A 74 -14.06 -2.47 10.59
C GLY A 74 -13.58 -2.09 9.20
N ILE A 75 -13.91 -2.89 8.18
CA ILE A 75 -13.59 -2.55 6.78
C ILE A 75 -14.40 -1.37 6.28
N ALA A 76 -15.69 -1.30 6.60
CA ALA A 76 -16.51 -0.15 6.26
C ALA A 76 -15.95 1.15 6.86
N ILE A 77 -15.54 1.12 8.14
CA ILE A 77 -14.94 2.28 8.81
C ILE A 77 -13.59 2.65 8.18
N PHE A 78 -12.74 1.67 7.87
CA PHE A 78 -11.50 1.93 7.14
C PHE A 78 -11.76 2.65 5.81
N ILE A 79 -12.71 2.15 5.01
CA ILE A 79 -13.09 2.74 3.73
C ILE A 79 -13.61 4.17 3.92
N VAL A 80 -14.56 4.37 4.84
CA VAL A 80 -15.18 5.69 5.08
C VAL A 80 -14.14 6.72 5.53
N ILE A 81 -13.28 6.37 6.49
CA ILE A 81 -12.22 7.27 6.96
C ILE A 81 -11.28 7.61 5.81
N THR A 82 -10.80 6.61 5.07
CA THR A 82 -9.89 6.80 3.94
C THR A 82 -10.50 7.73 2.89
N LEU A 83 -11.74 7.47 2.46
CA LEU A 83 -12.43 8.27 1.45
C LEU A 83 -12.68 9.72 1.87
N ILE A 84 -13.12 9.93 3.12
CA ILE A 84 -13.39 11.28 3.63
C ILE A 84 -12.10 12.08 3.73
N VAL A 85 -11.07 11.51 4.36
CA VAL A 85 -9.80 12.22 4.57
C VAL A 85 -9.11 12.48 3.24
N SER A 86 -8.97 11.47 2.37
CA SER A 86 -8.31 11.66 1.08
C SER A 86 -9.11 12.61 0.20
N GLY A 87 -10.43 12.49 0.13
CA GLY A 87 -11.29 13.38 -0.64
C GLY A 87 -11.17 14.85 -0.19
N ILE A 88 -11.12 15.11 1.11
CA ILE A 88 -10.91 16.47 1.64
C ILE A 88 -9.51 16.98 1.27
N MET A 89 -8.45 16.19 1.49
CA MET A 89 -7.07 16.62 1.23
C MET A 89 -6.81 16.87 -0.27
N GLU A 90 -7.32 16.01 -1.14
CA GLU A 90 -7.25 16.16 -2.60
C GLU A 90 -7.93 17.46 -3.06
N ASN A 91 -9.18 17.68 -2.66
CA ASN A 91 -9.90 18.90 -3.04
C ASN A 91 -9.24 20.16 -2.44
N LEU A 92 -8.77 20.07 -1.19
CA LEU A 92 -8.05 21.17 -0.56
C LEU A 92 -6.78 21.51 -1.35
N SER A 93 -6.03 20.52 -1.80
CA SER A 93 -4.80 20.73 -2.56
C SER A 93 -5.04 21.31 -3.94
N ILE A 94 -6.06 20.84 -4.65
CA ILE A 94 -6.38 21.36 -5.98
C ILE A 94 -6.81 22.84 -5.85
N LEU A 95 -7.54 23.20 -4.80
CA LEU A 95 -8.03 24.57 -4.59
C LEU A 95 -6.98 25.52 -4.00
N THR A 96 -6.08 25.04 -3.14
CA THR A 96 -5.21 25.91 -2.33
C THR A 96 -3.70 25.65 -2.54
N GLY A 97 -3.34 24.54 -3.17
CA GLY A 97 -1.97 24.05 -3.26
C GLY A 97 -1.50 23.23 -2.06
N PHE A 98 -2.26 23.16 -0.96
CA PHE A 98 -1.91 22.35 0.21
C PHE A 98 -2.80 21.10 0.33
N PRO A 99 -2.25 19.88 0.55
CA PRO A 99 -0.86 19.63 0.93
C PRO A 99 0.07 19.21 -0.21
N PHE A 100 -0.44 18.87 -1.40
CA PHE A 100 0.35 18.19 -2.45
C PHE A 100 1.06 19.13 -3.44
N GLY A 101 0.89 20.44 -3.30
CA GLY A 101 1.28 21.44 -4.30
C GLY A 101 0.11 21.78 -5.24
N HIS A 102 0.36 22.73 -6.15
CA HIS A 102 -0.62 23.12 -7.16
C HIS A 102 -0.60 22.14 -8.34
N TYR A 103 -1.63 21.31 -8.44
CA TYR A 103 -1.84 20.40 -9.57
C TYR A 103 -3.31 20.33 -9.96
N TYR A 104 -3.57 19.78 -11.14
CA TYR A 104 -4.92 19.40 -11.56
C TYR A 104 -4.89 18.03 -12.25
N TYR A 105 -6.00 17.31 -12.16
CA TYR A 105 -6.20 16.07 -12.91
C TYR A 105 -6.64 16.37 -14.34
N THR A 106 -6.03 15.69 -15.31
CA THR A 106 -6.51 15.69 -16.69
C THR A 106 -7.70 14.74 -16.84
N ASP A 107 -8.25 14.61 -18.04
CA ASP A 107 -9.40 13.73 -18.30
C ASP A 107 -8.99 12.27 -18.56
N ALA A 108 -7.68 11.96 -18.50
CA ALA A 108 -7.14 10.63 -18.75
C ALA A 108 -7.67 9.53 -17.80
N LEU A 109 -8.09 9.91 -16.59
CA LEU A 109 -8.63 8.98 -15.57
C LEU A 109 -10.17 8.89 -15.60
N GLY A 110 -10.81 9.55 -16.56
CA GLY A 110 -12.26 9.52 -16.72
C GLY A 110 -13.01 10.44 -15.74
N PRO A 111 -14.26 10.09 -15.37
CA PRO A 111 -15.13 10.98 -14.62
C PRO A 111 -14.59 11.37 -13.24
N LYS A 112 -14.92 12.59 -12.81
CA LYS A 112 -14.47 13.18 -11.54
C LYS A 112 -15.65 13.32 -10.57
N VAL A 113 -15.39 13.08 -9.28
CA VAL A 113 -16.24 13.54 -8.18
C VAL A 113 -15.61 14.83 -7.68
N THR A 114 -16.37 15.92 -7.72
CA THR A 114 -15.85 17.28 -7.56
C THR A 114 -14.68 17.56 -8.50
N LEU A 115 -13.43 17.53 -8.03
CA LEU A 115 -12.22 17.79 -8.80
C LEU A 115 -11.35 16.53 -9.00
N VAL A 116 -11.73 15.41 -8.37
CA VAL A 116 -10.88 14.23 -8.21
C VAL A 116 -11.45 13.05 -9.02
N PRO A 117 -10.67 12.40 -9.89
CA PRO A 117 -11.13 11.25 -10.67
C PRO A 117 -11.60 10.09 -9.79
N ILE A 118 -12.67 9.41 -10.22
CA ILE A 118 -13.27 8.29 -9.46
C ILE A 118 -12.25 7.19 -9.16
N LEU A 119 -11.30 6.93 -10.08
CA LEU A 119 -10.28 5.88 -9.94
C LEU A 119 -9.23 6.15 -8.84
N ILE A 120 -9.12 7.38 -8.34
CA ILE A 120 -8.20 7.74 -7.25
C ILE A 120 -8.69 7.14 -5.93
N PHE A 121 -9.99 7.20 -5.66
CA PHE A 121 -10.60 6.69 -4.43
C PHE A 121 -10.34 5.20 -4.14
N PRO A 122 -10.59 4.24 -5.06
CA PRO A 122 -10.27 2.84 -4.82
C PRO A 122 -8.75 2.62 -4.69
N SER A 123 -7.92 3.45 -5.34
CA SER A 123 -6.45 3.39 -5.22
C SER A 123 -5.98 3.70 -3.80
N TYR A 124 -6.52 4.75 -3.18
CA TYR A 124 -6.27 5.05 -1.76
C TYR A 124 -6.66 3.87 -0.85
N ILE A 125 -7.83 3.28 -1.07
CA ILE A 125 -8.31 2.15 -0.28
C ILE A 125 -7.39 0.94 -0.44
N ALA A 126 -7.07 0.56 -1.68
CA ALA A 126 -6.32 -0.64 -1.97
C ALA A 126 -4.88 -0.55 -1.50
N PHE A 127 -4.12 0.45 -1.94
CA PHE A 127 -2.72 0.61 -1.55
C PHE A 127 -2.58 1.00 -0.08
N GLY A 128 -3.51 1.79 0.45
CA GLY A 128 -3.58 2.07 1.87
C GLY A 128 -3.80 0.79 2.69
N TYR A 129 -4.68 -0.11 2.25
CA TYR A 129 -4.86 -1.38 2.96
C TYR A 129 -3.61 -2.28 2.93
N LEU A 130 -2.90 -2.35 1.80
CA LEU A 130 -1.63 -3.09 1.71
C LEU A 130 -0.61 -2.54 2.72
N ALA A 131 -0.40 -1.22 2.72
CA ALA A 131 0.52 -0.54 3.64
C ALA A 131 0.12 -0.72 5.11
N TRP A 132 -1.17 -0.68 5.41
CA TRP A 132 -1.70 -0.92 6.75
C TRP A 132 -1.43 -2.35 7.24
N VAL A 133 -1.61 -3.37 6.40
CA VAL A 133 -1.36 -4.75 6.81
C VAL A 133 0.13 -5.04 6.95
N LEU A 134 0.97 -4.50 6.06
CA LEU A 134 2.44 -4.62 6.15
C LEU A 134 3.00 -3.95 7.39
N SER A 135 2.55 -2.74 7.71
CA SER A 135 2.97 -2.03 8.93
C SER A 135 2.57 -2.78 10.20
N ILE A 136 1.38 -3.39 10.25
CA ILE A 136 1.00 -4.27 11.35
C ILE A 136 1.94 -5.47 11.46
N LEU A 137 2.30 -6.10 10.34
CA LEU A 137 3.22 -7.23 10.35
C LEU A 137 4.62 -6.84 10.87
N ILE A 138 5.11 -5.66 10.51
CA ILE A 138 6.46 -5.20 10.86
C ILE A 138 6.53 -4.62 12.28
N VAL A 139 5.56 -3.81 12.69
CA VAL A 139 5.58 -3.08 13.96
C VAL A 139 4.83 -3.82 15.06
N GLY A 140 3.68 -4.42 14.74
CA GLY A 140 2.78 -5.06 15.69
C GLY A 140 1.31 -4.67 15.48
N GLY A 141 0.40 -5.52 15.94
CA GLY A 141 -1.04 -5.34 15.73
C GLY A 141 -1.67 -4.21 16.54
N VAL A 142 -2.51 -3.39 15.88
CA VAL A 142 -3.41 -2.45 16.55
C VAL A 142 -4.75 -3.12 16.82
N ARG A 143 -5.14 -3.18 18.09
CA ARG A 143 -6.37 -3.79 18.59
C ARG A 143 -6.88 -3.04 19.82
N ARG A 144 -8.02 -3.47 20.36
CA ARG A 144 -8.59 -2.86 21.56
C ARG A 144 -7.59 -2.92 22.71
N GLY A 145 -7.33 -1.77 23.34
CA GLY A 145 -6.36 -1.66 24.43
C GLY A 145 -4.88 -1.68 24.00
N SER A 146 -4.57 -1.63 22.71
CA SER A 146 -3.18 -1.50 22.23
C SER A 146 -2.47 -0.29 22.86
N THR A 147 -1.15 -0.43 23.01
CA THR A 147 -0.27 0.61 23.55
C THR A 147 -0.31 1.87 22.68
N ILE A 148 0.02 3.02 23.29
CA ILE A 148 0.16 4.28 22.55
C ILE A 148 1.23 4.12 21.45
N PHE A 149 2.33 3.44 21.77
CA PHE A 149 3.40 3.15 20.81
C PHE A 149 2.87 2.52 19.52
N THR A 150 2.22 1.35 19.60
CA THR A 150 1.68 0.68 18.40
C THR A 150 0.60 1.50 17.70
N THR A 151 -0.20 2.24 18.46
CA THR A 151 -1.27 3.10 17.92
C THR A 151 -0.74 4.28 17.09
N VAL A 152 0.52 4.70 17.31
CA VAL A 152 1.16 5.80 16.57
C VAL A 152 2.18 5.29 15.55
N ALA A 153 3.00 4.31 15.93
CA ALA A 153 4.05 3.76 15.09
C ALA A 153 3.49 3.01 13.86
N VAL A 154 2.36 2.30 13.99
CA VAL A 154 1.74 1.60 12.84
C VAL A 154 1.26 2.59 11.77
N PRO A 155 0.43 3.62 12.08
CA PRO A 155 0.08 4.65 11.11
C PRO A 155 1.27 5.35 10.45
N LEU A 156 2.30 5.67 11.25
CA LEU A 156 3.50 6.34 10.74
C LEU A 156 4.25 5.44 9.76
N VAL A 157 4.52 4.19 10.12
CA VAL A 157 5.21 3.25 9.22
C VAL A 157 4.36 2.98 7.97
N ALA A 158 3.04 2.84 8.13
CA ALA A 158 2.12 2.65 7.02
C ALA A 158 2.12 3.84 6.04
N SER A 159 2.23 5.08 6.52
CA SER A 159 2.27 6.25 5.63
C SER A 159 3.51 6.26 4.76
N PHE A 160 4.69 5.96 5.33
CA PHE A 160 5.92 5.82 4.55
C PHE A 160 5.85 4.66 3.53
N MET A 161 5.22 3.54 3.88
CA MET A 161 5.00 2.44 2.93
C MET A 161 4.09 2.84 1.78
N MET A 162 3.07 3.66 2.02
CA MET A 162 2.23 4.15 0.92
C MET A 162 2.98 5.17 0.06
N VAL A 163 3.78 6.05 0.66
CA VAL A 163 4.61 7.03 -0.08
C VAL A 163 5.74 6.37 -0.87
N ALA A 164 6.23 5.20 -0.46
CA ALA A 164 7.17 4.40 -1.26
C ALA A 164 6.60 4.01 -2.64
N TRP A 165 5.28 3.76 -2.71
CA TRP A 165 4.59 3.53 -3.97
C TRP A 165 4.48 4.83 -4.80
N ASP A 166 4.12 5.92 -4.15
CA ASP A 166 4.00 7.27 -4.72
C ASP A 166 5.31 7.76 -5.37
N LEU A 167 6.45 7.57 -4.69
CA LEU A 167 7.80 7.89 -5.18
C LEU A 167 8.14 7.20 -6.52
N SER A 168 7.53 6.06 -6.81
CA SER A 168 7.75 5.31 -8.05
C SER A 168 6.68 5.61 -9.10
N LEU A 169 5.46 5.94 -8.66
CA LEU A 169 4.31 6.18 -9.52
C LEU A 169 4.34 7.59 -10.14
N ASP A 170 4.55 8.62 -9.32
CA ASP A 170 4.18 9.99 -9.66
C ASP A 170 4.98 10.58 -10.83
N PRO A 171 6.31 10.37 -10.94
CA PRO A 171 7.05 10.80 -12.12
C PRO A 171 6.51 10.19 -13.43
N ILE A 172 6.09 8.93 -13.39
CA ILE A 172 5.53 8.25 -14.57
C ILE A 172 4.13 8.77 -14.85
N ALA A 173 3.28 8.87 -13.83
CA ALA A 173 1.89 9.24 -13.99
C ALA A 173 1.74 10.72 -14.41
N SER A 174 2.48 11.63 -13.76
CA SER A 174 2.35 13.06 -14.03
C SER A 174 3.15 13.55 -15.22
N THR A 175 4.42 13.16 -15.32
CA THR A 175 5.32 13.75 -16.32
C THR A 175 5.27 13.00 -17.62
N ILE A 176 5.26 11.65 -17.58
CA ILE A 176 5.17 10.84 -18.80
C ILE A 176 3.72 10.73 -19.28
N ASN A 177 2.81 10.29 -18.41
CA ASN A 177 1.43 9.99 -18.82
C ASN A 177 0.49 11.21 -18.72
N GLN A 178 0.90 12.29 -18.06
CA GLN A 178 0.10 13.50 -17.88
C GLN A 178 -1.31 13.23 -17.34
N THR A 179 -1.46 12.28 -16.41
CA THR A 179 -2.75 11.98 -15.76
C THR A 179 -3.12 13.05 -14.74
N TRP A 180 -2.12 13.68 -14.15
CA TRP A 180 -2.22 14.93 -13.39
C TRP A 180 -0.95 15.75 -13.61
N ILE A 181 -1.06 17.06 -13.49
CA ILE A 181 0.04 17.96 -13.85
C ILE A 181 0.23 18.97 -12.71
N TRP A 182 1.44 19.01 -12.14
CA TRP A 182 1.86 20.08 -11.24
C TRP A 182 2.22 21.33 -12.03
N THR A 183 1.49 22.42 -11.80
CA THR A 183 1.62 23.66 -12.59
C THR A 183 2.88 24.46 -12.27
N GLN A 184 3.50 24.20 -11.12
CA GLN A 184 4.74 24.84 -10.67
C GLN A 184 5.95 23.92 -10.80
N GLY A 185 5.78 22.73 -11.37
CA GLY A 185 6.82 21.70 -11.47
C GLY A 185 7.33 21.24 -10.11
N GLY A 186 8.49 20.60 -10.11
CA GLY A 186 9.13 20.08 -8.91
C GLY A 186 10.44 19.36 -9.20
N GLY A 187 11.28 19.27 -8.17
CA GLY A 187 12.65 18.76 -8.33
C GLY A 187 12.76 17.26 -8.60
N TYR A 188 11.68 16.50 -8.39
CA TYR A 188 11.65 15.07 -8.67
C TYR A 188 10.86 14.80 -9.95
N PHE A 189 11.49 15.08 -11.08
CA PHE A 189 10.90 14.93 -12.42
C PHE A 189 9.57 15.68 -12.60
N GLY A 190 9.48 16.92 -12.13
CA GLY A 190 8.24 17.71 -12.18
C GLY A 190 7.33 17.52 -10.96
N VAL A 191 7.62 16.58 -10.07
CA VAL A 191 6.88 16.35 -8.82
C VAL A 191 7.50 17.16 -7.66
N PRO A 192 6.73 18.01 -6.96
CA PRO A 192 7.26 18.83 -5.86
C PRO A 192 7.39 18.02 -4.57
N ILE A 193 8.33 18.40 -3.71
CA ILE A 193 8.53 17.75 -2.40
C ILE A 193 7.28 17.81 -1.50
N SER A 194 6.45 18.84 -1.67
CA SER A 194 5.17 18.99 -0.97
C SER A 194 4.25 17.79 -1.22
N ASN A 195 4.29 17.18 -2.41
CA ASN A 195 3.51 15.99 -2.71
C ASN A 195 3.80 14.85 -1.73
N PHE A 196 5.08 14.45 -1.62
CA PHE A 196 5.47 13.32 -0.76
C PHE A 196 5.21 13.58 0.73
N LEU A 197 5.42 14.82 1.18
CA LEU A 197 5.12 15.23 2.56
C LEU A 197 3.60 15.27 2.79
N GLY A 198 2.83 15.75 1.81
CA GLY A 198 1.38 15.81 1.85
C GLY A 198 0.74 14.44 1.84
N TRP A 199 1.25 13.50 1.04
CA TRP A 199 0.85 12.09 1.05
C TRP A 199 1.16 11.47 2.41
N SER A 200 2.37 11.69 2.94
CA SER A 200 2.74 11.20 4.26
C SER A 200 1.77 11.70 5.34
N LEU A 201 1.43 12.99 5.33
CA LEU A 201 0.48 13.61 6.27
C LEU A 201 -0.94 13.05 6.11
N THR A 202 -1.46 13.05 4.88
CA THR A 202 -2.81 12.60 4.54
C THR A 202 -3.01 11.14 4.96
N VAL A 203 -2.05 10.29 4.59
CA VAL A 203 -2.06 8.86 4.89
C VAL A 203 -1.91 8.59 6.38
N TYR A 204 -1.03 9.32 7.04
CA TYR A 204 -0.90 9.25 8.49
C TYR A 204 -2.22 9.61 9.19
N ILE A 205 -2.92 10.68 8.77
CA ILE A 205 -4.17 11.10 9.39
C ILE A 205 -5.24 10.01 9.30
N PHE A 206 -5.51 9.46 8.11
CA PHE A 206 -6.57 8.45 8.00
C PHE A 206 -6.21 7.14 8.72
N PHE A 207 -4.94 6.73 8.69
CA PHE A 207 -4.50 5.57 9.47
C PHE A 207 -4.52 5.82 10.97
N GLN A 208 -4.18 7.03 11.42
CA GLN A 208 -4.19 7.38 12.83
C GLN A 208 -5.61 7.37 13.38
N LEU A 209 -6.58 7.89 12.62
CA LEU A 209 -8.01 7.81 12.94
C LEU A 209 -8.48 6.35 13.01
N PHE A 210 -8.08 5.51 12.04
CA PHE A 210 -8.42 4.10 12.06
C PHE A 210 -7.77 3.33 13.22
N ALA A 211 -6.51 3.64 13.56
CA ALA A 211 -5.81 3.08 14.71
C ALA A 211 -6.49 3.44 16.04
N LEU A 212 -6.92 4.69 16.19
CA LEU A 212 -7.68 5.15 17.36
C LEU A 212 -9.04 4.45 17.46
N TYR A 213 -9.73 4.26 16.34
CA TYR A 213 -10.95 3.45 16.28
C TYR A 213 -10.69 2.01 16.76
N LEU A 214 -9.66 1.34 16.24
CA LEU A 214 -9.32 -0.03 16.65
C LEU A 214 -8.91 -0.10 18.12
N ARG A 215 -8.17 0.88 18.63
CA ARG A 215 -7.77 0.95 20.04
C ARG A 215 -8.96 1.05 20.98
N LYS A 216 -9.97 1.82 20.60
CA LYS A 216 -11.18 2.04 21.42
C LYS A 216 -12.21 0.92 21.26
N SER A 217 -12.48 0.53 20.02
CA SER A 217 -13.65 -0.25 19.61
C SER A 217 -13.30 -1.49 18.77
N GLY A 218 -12.03 -1.83 18.64
CA GLY A 218 -11.59 -3.03 17.93
C GLY A 218 -12.11 -4.32 18.57
N PRO A 219 -12.09 -5.44 17.83
CA PRO A 219 -12.50 -6.74 18.35
C PRO A 219 -11.62 -7.13 19.55
N THR A 220 -12.24 -7.63 20.62
CA THR A 220 -11.56 -8.14 21.82
C THR A 220 -10.78 -9.41 21.52
N ASN A 221 -11.37 -10.30 20.71
CA ASN A 221 -10.77 -11.53 20.23
C ASN A 221 -10.64 -11.46 18.69
N PRO A 222 -9.51 -10.97 18.16
CA PRO A 222 -9.29 -10.95 16.71
C PRO A 222 -9.22 -12.38 16.16
N PRO A 223 -9.68 -12.61 14.92
CA PRO A 223 -9.59 -13.92 14.29
C PRO A 223 -8.13 -14.36 14.12
N ALA A 224 -7.88 -15.67 14.20
CA ALA A 224 -6.58 -16.23 13.87
C ALA A 224 -6.30 -16.04 12.37
N ILE A 225 -5.18 -15.42 12.05
CA ILE A 225 -4.81 -15.09 10.66
C ILE A 225 -3.72 -16.05 10.19
N PRO A 226 -3.96 -16.83 9.12
CA PRO A 226 -2.95 -17.75 8.60
C PRO A 226 -1.79 -17.01 7.92
N ILE A 227 -0.62 -17.64 7.89
CA ILE A 227 0.57 -17.08 7.22
C ILE A 227 0.32 -16.70 5.75
N THR A 228 -0.54 -17.45 5.05
CA THR A 228 -0.88 -17.20 3.65
C THR A 228 -1.53 -15.84 3.43
N HIS A 229 -2.24 -15.30 4.42
CA HIS A 229 -2.83 -13.97 4.37
C HIS A 229 -1.75 -12.89 4.27
N TYR A 230 -0.68 -12.98 5.08
CA TYR A 230 0.44 -12.04 4.99
C TYR A 230 1.24 -12.24 3.71
N LEU A 231 1.44 -13.48 3.26
CA LEU A 231 2.13 -13.77 2.00
C LEU A 231 1.42 -13.15 0.79
N GLN A 232 0.08 -13.17 0.75
CA GLN A 232 -0.69 -12.53 -0.32
C GLN A 232 -0.39 -11.03 -0.41
N ILE A 233 -0.39 -10.32 0.73
CA ILE A 233 -0.09 -8.88 0.79
C ILE A 233 1.36 -8.59 0.38
N ILE A 234 2.32 -9.36 0.93
CA ILE A 234 3.74 -9.21 0.61
C ILE A 234 3.97 -9.38 -0.89
N LEU A 235 3.38 -10.41 -1.51
CA LEU A 235 3.55 -10.67 -2.93
C LEU A 235 2.92 -9.58 -3.79
N VAL A 236 1.71 -9.11 -3.45
CA VAL A 236 1.07 -8.02 -4.19
C VAL A 236 1.94 -6.76 -4.14
N TYR A 237 2.36 -6.33 -2.95
CA TYR A 237 3.16 -5.11 -2.78
C TYR A 237 4.57 -5.23 -3.40
N MET A 238 5.21 -6.40 -3.27
CA MET A 238 6.48 -6.70 -3.94
C MET A 238 6.36 -6.62 -5.46
N TRP A 239 5.32 -7.23 -6.05
CA TRP A 239 5.12 -7.23 -7.49
C TRP A 239 4.67 -5.89 -8.05
N THR A 240 4.02 -5.03 -7.26
CA THR A 240 3.87 -3.62 -7.63
C THR A 240 5.24 -2.97 -7.81
N GLY A 241 6.17 -3.15 -6.85
CA GLY A 241 7.53 -2.64 -6.93
C GLY A 241 8.31 -3.20 -8.13
N ILE A 242 8.25 -4.53 -8.34
CA ILE A 242 8.88 -5.17 -9.50
C ILE A 242 8.28 -4.64 -10.81
N GLY A 243 6.99 -4.32 -10.87
CA GLY A 243 6.37 -3.69 -12.03
C GLY A 243 7.06 -2.38 -12.46
N PHE A 244 7.47 -1.54 -11.51
CA PHE A 244 8.27 -0.34 -11.81
C PHE A 244 9.67 -0.69 -12.30
N VAL A 245 10.33 -1.69 -11.70
CA VAL A 245 11.63 -2.18 -12.16
C VAL A 245 11.56 -2.71 -13.59
N LEU A 246 10.49 -3.42 -13.95
CA LEU A 246 10.29 -3.94 -15.29
C LEU A 246 10.03 -2.83 -16.31
N ASN A 247 9.53 -1.66 -15.92
CA ASN A 247 9.38 -0.56 -16.87
C ASN A 247 10.73 -0.10 -17.44
N TYR A 248 11.82 -0.14 -16.67
CA TYR A 248 13.14 0.31 -17.14
C TYR A 248 13.65 -0.45 -18.38
N PRO A 249 13.82 -1.79 -18.36
CA PRO A 249 14.29 -2.52 -19.52
C PRO A 249 13.25 -2.64 -20.64
N PHE A 250 11.95 -2.60 -20.33
CA PHE A 250 10.87 -2.77 -21.31
C PHE A 250 10.32 -1.46 -21.88
N ARG A 251 10.86 -0.30 -21.47
CA ARG A 251 10.60 1.03 -22.05
C ARG A 251 11.91 1.70 -22.53
N PRO A 252 12.66 1.06 -23.45
CA PRO A 252 14.01 1.49 -23.81
C PRO A 252 14.07 2.80 -24.60
N THR A 253 12.95 3.24 -25.17
CA THR A 253 12.91 4.48 -25.95
C THR A 253 13.05 5.69 -25.03
N ASN A 254 14.19 6.36 -25.14
CA ASN A 254 14.41 7.63 -24.46
C ASN A 254 13.81 8.78 -25.26
N THR A 255 12.91 9.54 -24.63
CA THR A 255 12.22 10.68 -25.22
C THR A 255 12.37 11.87 -24.28
N ALA A 256 12.66 13.04 -24.85
CA ALA A 256 12.63 14.30 -24.11
C ALA A 256 11.18 14.73 -23.87
N ILE A 257 10.81 14.96 -22.62
CA ILE A 257 9.47 15.42 -22.21
C ILE A 257 9.63 16.73 -21.46
N THR A 258 8.75 17.69 -21.74
CA THR A 258 8.75 19.00 -21.08
C THR A 258 7.64 19.04 -20.04
N ASP A 259 7.96 19.42 -18.80
CA ASP A 259 6.96 19.63 -17.76
C ASP A 259 6.23 20.98 -17.91
N ALA A 260 5.29 21.28 -17.01
CA ALA A 260 4.46 22.48 -17.09
C ALA A 260 5.23 23.80 -16.98
N VAL A 261 6.46 23.79 -16.44
CA VAL A 261 7.31 24.99 -16.28
C VAL A 261 8.41 25.08 -17.32
N GLY A 262 8.43 24.17 -18.31
CA GLY A 262 9.39 24.19 -19.40
C GLY A 262 10.68 23.41 -19.13
N HIS A 263 10.79 22.68 -18.00
CA HIS A 263 11.97 21.85 -17.73
C HIS A 263 11.89 20.56 -18.56
N ILE A 264 13.01 20.18 -19.17
CA ILE A 264 13.09 19.01 -20.04
C ILE A 264 13.67 17.84 -19.25
N TRP A 265 12.91 16.75 -19.17
CA TRP A 265 13.28 15.49 -18.56
C TRP A 265 13.49 14.41 -19.62
N GLN A 266 14.33 13.43 -19.34
CA GLN A 266 14.49 12.24 -20.17
C GLN A 266 13.65 11.09 -19.59
N THR A 267 12.84 10.42 -20.41
CA THR A 267 12.02 9.29 -19.93
C THR A 267 12.87 8.16 -19.36
N SER A 268 14.07 7.94 -19.90
CA SER A 268 15.01 6.93 -19.39
C SER A 268 15.43 7.21 -17.94
N ASP A 269 15.78 8.46 -17.61
CA ASP A 269 16.14 8.89 -16.25
C ASP A 269 14.97 8.67 -15.26
N ILE A 270 13.73 8.94 -15.71
CA ILE A 270 12.52 8.72 -14.91
C ILE A 270 12.33 7.23 -14.63
N TYR A 271 12.39 6.37 -15.66
CA TYR A 271 12.21 4.93 -15.48
C TYR A 271 13.33 4.32 -14.63
N GLU A 272 14.57 4.77 -14.79
CA GLU A 272 15.71 4.31 -13.98
C GLU A 272 15.54 4.68 -12.51
N THR A 273 15.23 5.95 -12.24
CA THR A 273 15.11 6.46 -10.87
C THR A 273 13.92 5.87 -10.13
N THR A 274 12.79 5.68 -10.81
CA THR A 274 11.62 5.02 -10.24
C THR A 274 11.87 3.52 -10.01
N ALA A 275 12.63 2.84 -10.87
CA ALA A 275 13.08 1.47 -10.64
C ALA A 275 13.99 1.37 -9.40
N ILE A 276 15.00 2.24 -9.28
CA ILE A 276 15.90 2.30 -8.12
C ILE A 276 15.09 2.56 -6.84
N SER A 277 14.17 3.51 -6.88
CA SER A 277 13.29 3.82 -5.75
C SER A 277 12.46 2.60 -5.34
N ALA A 278 11.85 1.90 -6.29
CA ALA A 278 11.06 0.70 -6.02
C ALA A 278 11.88 -0.45 -5.42
N ILE A 279 13.15 -0.62 -5.84
CA ILE A 279 14.07 -1.63 -5.28
C ILE A 279 14.33 -1.36 -3.79
N TYR A 280 14.76 -0.14 -3.47
CA TYR A 280 15.18 0.22 -2.12
C TYR A 280 14.04 0.57 -1.17
N THR A 281 12.81 0.70 -1.68
CA THR A 281 11.63 0.93 -0.86
C THR A 281 10.71 -0.29 -0.90
N MET A 282 9.92 -0.48 -1.96
CA MET A 282 8.87 -1.49 -2.01
C MET A 282 9.40 -2.93 -1.92
N ILE A 283 10.42 -3.28 -2.72
CA ILE A 283 10.99 -4.63 -2.73
C ILE A 283 11.73 -4.91 -1.42
N PHE A 284 12.49 -3.92 -0.90
CA PHE A 284 13.12 -4.01 0.40
C PHE A 284 12.10 -4.23 1.53
N ILE A 285 11.04 -3.41 1.60
CA ILE A 285 9.97 -3.52 2.61
C ILE A 285 9.31 -4.90 2.55
N SER A 286 8.99 -5.40 1.36
CA SER A 286 8.42 -6.74 1.19
C SER A 286 9.38 -7.85 1.62
N THR A 287 10.67 -7.71 1.34
CA THR A 287 11.71 -8.66 1.76
C THR A 287 11.85 -8.67 3.28
N LEU A 288 11.86 -7.49 3.91
CA LEU A 288 11.89 -7.34 5.36
C LEU A 288 10.64 -7.96 6.01
N ALA A 289 9.46 -7.68 5.46
CA ALA A 289 8.19 -8.26 5.90
C ALA A 289 8.19 -9.79 5.81
N LEU A 290 8.72 -10.35 4.72
CA LEU A 290 8.87 -11.79 4.53
C LEU A 290 9.82 -12.40 5.56
N ALA A 291 10.98 -11.77 5.80
CA ALA A 291 11.96 -12.22 6.78
C ALA A 291 11.36 -12.24 8.20
N ILE A 292 10.63 -11.19 8.58
CA ILE A 292 9.93 -11.10 9.87
C ILE A 292 8.86 -12.20 9.99
N LEU A 293 8.07 -12.41 8.94
CA LEU A 293 7.04 -13.45 8.90
C LEU A 293 7.61 -14.86 9.07
N LEU A 294 8.70 -15.17 8.36
CA LEU A 294 9.37 -16.47 8.43
C LEU A 294 10.06 -16.69 9.78
N ARG A 295 10.74 -15.66 10.32
CA ARG A 295 11.33 -15.71 11.66
C ARG A 295 10.28 -16.01 12.72
N GLY A 296 9.13 -15.33 12.68
CA GLY A 296 8.03 -15.57 13.61
C GLY A 296 7.53 -17.01 13.58
N ARG A 297 7.51 -17.64 12.39
CA ARG A 297 7.13 -19.05 12.24
C ARG A 297 8.13 -20.03 12.86
N LEU A 298 9.42 -19.76 12.71
CA LEU A 298 10.48 -20.60 13.29
C LEU A 298 10.41 -20.60 14.82
N VAL A 299 10.28 -19.42 15.43
CA VAL A 299 10.16 -19.29 16.90
C VAL A 299 8.96 -20.07 17.45
N LEU A 300 7.79 -19.98 16.79
CA LEU A 300 6.61 -20.73 17.22
C LEU A 300 6.79 -22.25 17.11
N LYS A 301 7.51 -22.72 16.10
CA LYS A 301 7.82 -24.14 15.92
C LYS A 301 8.74 -24.65 17.04
N ASP A 302 9.76 -23.87 17.40
CA ASP A 302 10.69 -24.20 18.47
C ASP A 302 10.01 -24.22 19.85
N GLU A 303 9.16 -23.23 20.13
CA GLU A 303 8.36 -23.22 21.38
C GLU A 303 7.43 -24.44 21.48
N SER A 304 6.82 -24.84 20.36
CA SER A 304 5.93 -26.00 20.32
C SER A 304 6.70 -27.30 20.55
N ALA A 305 7.88 -27.45 19.94
CA ALA A 305 8.77 -28.59 20.16
C ALA A 305 9.23 -28.69 21.62
N MET A 306 9.60 -27.57 22.25
CA MET A 306 9.97 -27.53 23.67
C MET A 306 8.82 -27.88 24.62
N ARG A 307 7.58 -27.55 24.29
CA ARG A 307 6.41 -27.93 25.09
C ARG A 307 6.07 -29.41 24.99
N MET A 308 6.33 -30.06 23.85
CA MET A 308 6.11 -31.50 23.68
C MET A 308 7.22 -32.35 24.32
N ALA A 309 8.40 -31.77 24.55
CA ALA A 309 9.53 -32.44 25.19
C ALA A 309 9.50 -32.40 26.72
N LYS A 310 8.51 -31.71 27.34
CA LYS A 310 8.27 -31.65 28.78
C LYS A 310 7.03 -32.45 29.14
#